data_AF-I3XYJ0-F1
#
_entry.id   AF-I3XYJ0-F1
#
_cell.length_a   1.000
_cell.length_b   1.000
_cell.length_c   1.000
_cell.angle_alpha   90.00
_cell.angle_beta   90.00
_cell.angle_gamma   90.00
#
_symmetry.space_group_name_H-M   'P 1'
#
loop_
_entity.id
_entity.type
_entity.pdbx_description
1 polymer ?
#
loop_
_entity_poly.entity_id
_entity_poly.type
_entity_poly.pdbx_seq_one_letter_code
_entity_poly.pdbx_strand_id
1 'polypeptide(L)'
;MTQEELDALMAGELDDMPTNTTDDALLMDADDETMEESLIDSDALDIEKDKATSQLMHEYRPSSTMSWPPPPPTDDHKMVHQLDDVTKDSELKATEVFDKLETINTFMMSAEDDTKMVAKQVASNIALFETLVAKFPKIEQFQKALDDNQMMKNHVENILMNTQMTQDEVMMIMDVMQYQDIHRQKIERVINVMRALSKYMNALFEGKKDDDKRVGSAVHIHGDTSTEDVVSSEDIEALIASLGKK
;
A
#
# COMPACT_ATOMS: atom_id res chain seq x y z
N MET A 1 -17.61 23.80 19.93
CA MET A 1 -16.32 23.47 20.54
C MET A 1 -15.62 24.77 20.85
N THR A 2 -15.37 25.03 22.12
CA THR A 2 -14.64 26.23 22.56
C THR A 2 -13.13 25.94 22.51
N GLN A 3 -12.31 26.98 22.36
CA GLN A 3 -10.85 26.87 22.22
C GLN A 3 -10.19 26.08 23.37
N GLU A 4 -10.82 26.08 24.54
CA GLU A 4 -10.37 25.39 25.76
C GLU A 4 -10.50 23.86 25.66
N GLU A 5 -11.44 23.34 24.86
CA GLU A 5 -11.61 21.91 24.63
C GLU A 5 -10.54 21.35 23.64
N LEU A 6 -10.02 22.19 22.75
CA LEU A 6 -8.95 21.83 21.81
C LEU A 6 -7.57 21.82 22.48
N ASP A 7 -7.31 22.74 23.41
CA ASP A 7 -6.04 22.79 24.15
C ASP A 7 -5.90 21.63 25.16
N ALA A 8 -7.00 21.18 25.75
CA ALA A 8 -7.01 20.00 26.62
C ALA A 8 -6.66 18.70 25.87
N LEU A 9 -6.99 18.63 24.58
CA LEU A 9 -6.77 17.46 23.74
C LEU A 9 -5.32 17.38 23.21
N MET A 10 -4.63 18.52 23.07
CA MET A 10 -3.20 18.56 22.70
C MET A 10 -2.24 18.42 23.89
N ALA A 11 -2.69 18.67 25.11
CA ALA A 11 -1.85 18.53 26.32
C ALA A 11 -1.85 17.10 26.90
N GLY A 12 -2.71 16.20 26.42
CA GLY A 12 -3.03 14.92 27.08
C GLY A 12 -2.34 13.65 26.57
N GLU A 13 -1.47 13.71 25.56
CA GLU A 13 -0.96 12.49 24.91
C GLU A 13 0.51 12.58 24.49
N LEU A 14 1.40 12.90 25.45
CA LEU A 14 2.84 12.93 25.18
C LEU A 14 3.72 12.46 26.35
N ASP A 15 3.27 11.46 27.14
CA ASP A 15 4.08 10.96 28.27
C ASP A 15 4.01 9.44 28.50
N ASP A 16 3.88 8.61 27.47
CA ASP A 16 4.02 7.15 27.63
C ASP A 16 4.61 6.45 26.39
N MET A 17 5.89 6.71 26.11
CA MET A 17 6.70 5.85 25.23
C MET A 17 7.87 5.26 26.02
N PRO A 18 7.84 3.96 26.36
CA PRO A 18 9.01 3.29 26.91
C PRO A 18 10.04 3.05 25.79
N THR A 19 11.22 3.62 25.96
CA THR A 19 12.43 3.25 25.22
C THR A 19 12.87 1.85 25.65
N ASN A 20 12.87 0.86 24.76
CA ASN A 20 13.78 -0.26 24.92
C ASN A 20 14.19 -0.93 23.59
N THR A 21 15.50 -0.98 23.42
CA THR A 21 16.29 -1.80 22.50
C THR A 21 16.02 -3.29 22.66
N THR A 22 16.03 -4.06 21.56
CA THR A 22 16.90 -5.24 21.32
C THR A 22 16.52 -5.95 20.02
N ASP A 23 17.54 -6.26 19.23
CA ASP A 23 17.52 -7.19 18.10
C ASP A 23 17.15 -8.63 18.50
N ASP A 24 16.67 -9.37 17.49
CA ASP A 24 17.06 -10.74 17.14
C ASP A 24 15.98 -11.84 17.17
N ALA A 25 15.96 -12.57 16.04
CA ALA A 25 15.48 -13.92 15.78
C ALA A 25 13.99 -14.28 15.97
N LEU A 26 13.31 -14.67 14.88
CA LEU A 26 13.13 -16.08 14.50
C LEU A 26 12.25 -16.22 13.23
N LEU A 27 12.88 -16.75 12.18
CA LEU A 27 12.29 -17.37 10.99
C LEU A 27 11.98 -18.86 11.26
N MET A 28 11.30 -19.51 10.29
CA MET A 28 10.87 -20.92 10.14
C MET A 28 9.40 -21.17 10.54
N ASP A 29 8.56 -21.88 9.77
CA ASP A 29 8.83 -22.76 8.62
C ASP A 29 7.54 -23.16 7.88
N ALA A 30 7.75 -23.68 6.67
CA ALA A 30 6.98 -24.74 5.97
C ALA A 30 5.61 -24.40 5.36
N ASP A 31 5.19 -24.92 4.21
CA ASP A 31 5.79 -25.68 3.10
C ASP A 31 4.65 -25.78 2.07
N ASP A 32 4.93 -25.70 0.77
CA ASP A 32 4.33 -26.62 -0.21
C ASP A 32 5.14 -26.64 -1.52
N GLU A 33 5.73 -27.81 -1.80
CA GLU A 33 6.37 -28.17 -3.07
C GLU A 33 5.30 -28.78 -4.00
N THR A 34 5.16 -28.50 -5.28
CA THR A 34 6.01 -29.00 -6.38
C THR A 34 5.29 -28.68 -7.70
N MET A 35 6.03 -28.29 -8.74
CA MET A 35 6.25 -29.08 -9.96
C MET A 35 7.03 -28.26 -10.99
N GLU A 36 8.19 -28.80 -11.34
CA GLU A 36 9.09 -28.34 -12.40
C GLU A 36 8.45 -28.47 -13.79
N GLU A 37 8.75 -27.51 -14.67
CA GLU A 37 9.17 -27.84 -16.03
C GLU A 37 10.24 -26.85 -16.51
N SER A 38 11.39 -27.40 -16.87
CA SER A 38 12.62 -26.72 -17.24
C SER A 38 12.64 -26.28 -18.71
N LEU A 39 13.03 -25.04 -19.02
CA LEU A 39 13.67 -24.67 -20.30
C LEU A 39 14.59 -23.43 -20.15
N ILE A 40 15.84 -23.72 -19.79
CA ILE A 40 17.15 -23.13 -20.19
C ILE A 40 17.16 -21.74 -20.89
N ASP A 41 17.73 -20.78 -20.15
CA ASP A 41 18.82 -19.84 -20.51
C ASP A 41 18.59 -18.73 -21.54
N SER A 42 18.15 -17.56 -21.04
CA SER A 42 18.51 -16.26 -21.62
C SER A 42 18.68 -15.12 -20.58
N ASP A 43 18.59 -15.42 -19.28
CA ASP A 43 18.30 -14.43 -18.22
C ASP A 43 19.53 -13.99 -17.40
N ALA A 44 20.71 -14.52 -17.73
CA ALA A 44 21.92 -14.23 -16.99
C ALA A 44 22.48 -12.80 -17.21
N LEU A 45 21.94 -12.05 -18.18
CA LEU A 45 22.41 -10.68 -18.51
C LEU A 45 21.55 -9.57 -17.90
N ASP A 46 20.32 -9.84 -17.47
CA ASP A 46 19.42 -8.83 -16.91
C ASP A 46 19.52 -8.71 -15.39
N ILE A 47 19.89 -9.79 -14.69
CA ILE A 47 20.09 -9.79 -13.23
C ILE A 47 21.30 -8.92 -12.81
N GLU A 48 22.35 -8.83 -13.64
CA GLU A 48 23.50 -7.96 -13.33
C GLU A 48 23.19 -6.47 -13.54
N LYS A 49 22.29 -6.12 -14.48
CA LYS A 49 21.83 -4.74 -14.67
C LYS A 49 20.99 -4.24 -13.49
N ASP A 50 20.11 -5.08 -12.96
CA ASP A 50 19.20 -4.72 -11.86
C ASP A 50 19.92 -4.55 -10.50
N LYS A 51 21.02 -5.28 -10.30
CA LYS A 51 21.90 -5.06 -9.13
C LYS A 51 22.72 -3.76 -9.28
N ALA A 52 23.19 -3.45 -10.49
CA ALA A 52 23.95 -2.24 -10.75
C ALA A 52 23.09 -0.97 -10.66
N THR A 53 21.85 -1.00 -11.12
CA THR A 53 20.90 0.13 -11.01
C THR A 53 20.45 0.39 -9.59
N SER A 54 20.19 -0.66 -8.80
CA SER A 54 19.82 -0.53 -7.38
C SER A 54 20.99 -0.03 -6.51
N GLN A 55 22.23 -0.41 -6.82
CA GLN A 55 23.43 0.09 -6.12
C GLN A 55 23.77 1.55 -6.48
N LEU A 56 23.50 1.99 -7.71
CA LEU A 56 23.66 3.40 -8.12
C LEU A 56 22.70 4.37 -7.41
N MET A 57 21.64 3.85 -6.77
CA MET A 57 20.57 4.66 -6.17
C MET A 57 20.79 4.98 -4.69
N HIS A 58 21.56 4.16 -3.95
CA HIS A 58 21.82 4.39 -2.52
C HIS A 58 22.99 5.34 -2.24
N GLU A 59 23.82 5.64 -3.24
CA GLU A 59 24.87 6.64 -3.16
C GLU A 59 24.76 7.62 -4.33
N TYR A 60 23.80 8.54 -4.27
CA TYR A 60 23.89 9.75 -5.08
C TYR A 60 25.02 10.63 -4.53
N ARG A 61 26.26 10.25 -4.86
CA ARG A 61 27.43 11.11 -4.80
C ARG A 61 27.72 11.53 -6.24
N PRO A 62 27.86 12.84 -6.54
CA PRO A 62 28.32 13.28 -7.85
C PRO A 62 29.77 12.81 -8.03
N SER A 63 29.93 11.59 -8.50
CA SER A 63 31.20 11.02 -8.94
C SER A 63 31.51 11.60 -10.32
N SER A 64 32.69 12.19 -10.46
CA SER A 64 33.18 12.86 -11.66
C SER A 64 33.33 11.96 -12.90
N THR A 65 33.10 10.65 -12.76
CA THR A 65 33.17 9.66 -13.85
C THR A 65 31.80 9.23 -14.40
N MET A 66 30.68 9.71 -13.84
CA MET A 66 29.34 9.36 -14.31
C MET A 66 28.92 10.28 -15.48
N SER A 67 28.65 9.68 -16.64
CA SER A 67 28.24 10.41 -17.86
C SER A 67 26.95 11.20 -17.61
N TRP A 68 27.03 12.52 -17.76
CA TRP A 68 25.90 13.45 -17.74
C TRP A 68 25.25 13.53 -19.13
N PRO A 69 23.92 13.64 -19.26
CA PRO A 69 22.90 13.73 -18.22
C PRO A 69 22.52 12.36 -17.61
N PRO A 70 21.97 12.32 -16.39
CA PRO A 70 21.45 11.09 -15.81
C PRO A 70 20.39 10.47 -16.73
N PRO A 71 20.29 9.13 -16.78
CA PRO A 71 19.28 8.47 -17.60
C PRO A 71 17.88 8.96 -17.18
N PRO A 72 16.95 9.12 -18.13
CA PRO A 72 15.59 9.57 -17.82
C PRO A 72 14.95 8.61 -16.81
N PRO A 73 14.14 9.11 -15.85
CA PRO A 73 13.48 8.27 -14.88
C PRO A 73 12.66 7.17 -15.57
N THR A 74 12.92 5.90 -15.23
CA THR A 74 12.07 4.78 -15.66
C THR A 74 10.70 4.90 -14.99
N ASP A 75 9.69 4.19 -15.50
CA ASP A 75 8.31 4.28 -14.97
C ASP A 75 8.23 3.99 -13.46
N ASP A 76 9.07 3.08 -12.97
CA ASP A 76 9.22 2.72 -11.55
C ASP A 76 9.79 3.84 -10.67
N HIS A 77 10.36 4.89 -11.25
CA HIS A 77 10.87 6.05 -10.51
C HIS A 77 9.96 7.28 -10.68
N LYS A 78 8.85 7.14 -11.41
CA LYS A 78 7.83 8.19 -11.51
C LYS A 78 6.86 8.05 -10.36
N MET A 79 7.28 8.56 -9.20
CA MET A 79 6.49 8.66 -7.97
C MET A 79 5.05 9.15 -8.19
N VAL A 80 4.85 10.10 -9.11
CA VAL A 80 3.51 10.65 -9.42
C VAL A 80 2.62 9.62 -10.13
N HIS A 81 3.18 8.78 -11.00
CA HIS A 81 2.45 7.71 -11.70
C HIS A 81 2.10 6.58 -10.73
N GLN A 82 3.06 6.18 -9.89
CA GLN A 82 2.83 5.15 -8.86
C GLN A 82 1.73 5.55 -7.88
N LEU A 83 1.70 6.81 -7.43
CA LEU A 83 0.63 7.29 -6.55
C LEU A 83 -0.73 7.31 -7.26
N ASP A 84 -0.78 7.59 -8.57
CA ASP A 84 -2.01 7.53 -9.37
C ASP A 84 -2.50 6.08 -9.50
N ASP A 85 -1.58 5.14 -9.78
CA ASP A 85 -1.89 3.71 -9.89
C ASP A 85 -2.40 3.15 -8.55
N VAL A 86 -1.74 3.49 -7.43
CA VAL A 86 -2.18 3.10 -6.08
C VAL A 86 -3.56 3.67 -5.75
N THR A 87 -3.85 4.90 -6.18
CA THR A 87 -5.17 5.54 -5.99
C THR A 87 -6.26 4.77 -6.74
N LYS A 88 -6.00 4.42 -8.01
CA LYS A 88 -6.94 3.72 -8.87
C LYS A 88 -7.17 2.27 -8.44
N ASP A 89 -6.10 1.54 -8.11
CA ASP A 89 -6.21 0.16 -7.64
C ASP A 89 -6.91 0.10 -6.27
N SER A 90 -6.64 1.06 -5.38
CA SER A 90 -7.33 1.17 -4.10
C SER A 90 -8.84 1.40 -4.26
N GLU A 91 -9.28 2.19 -5.24
CA GLU A 91 -10.71 2.41 -5.52
C GLU A 91 -11.40 1.12 -6.01
N LEU A 92 -10.77 0.40 -6.93
CA LEU A 92 -11.29 -0.86 -7.46
C LEU A 92 -11.37 -1.93 -6.37
N LYS A 93 -10.32 -2.06 -5.56
CA LYS A 93 -10.27 -3.00 -4.44
C LYS A 93 -11.23 -2.63 -3.32
N ALA A 94 -11.41 -1.34 -3.05
CA ALA A 94 -12.45 -0.88 -2.14
C ALA A 94 -13.84 -1.31 -2.65
N THR A 95 -14.16 -1.03 -3.90
CA THR A 95 -15.46 -1.45 -4.46
C THR A 95 -15.67 -2.96 -4.31
N GLU A 96 -14.64 -3.77 -4.62
CA GLU A 96 -14.70 -5.22 -4.48
C GLU A 96 -14.93 -5.68 -3.03
N VAL A 97 -14.27 -5.04 -2.06
CA VAL A 97 -14.43 -5.36 -0.63
C VAL A 97 -15.83 -4.97 -0.16
N PHE A 98 -16.38 -3.85 -0.62
CA PHE A 98 -17.74 -3.42 -0.28
C PHE A 98 -18.79 -4.42 -0.78
N ASP A 99 -18.68 -4.84 -2.04
CA ASP A 99 -19.58 -5.85 -2.62
C ASP A 99 -19.54 -7.18 -1.85
N LYS A 100 -18.33 -7.59 -1.41
CA LYS A 100 -18.16 -8.79 -0.56
C LYS A 100 -18.80 -8.59 0.82
N LEU A 101 -18.66 -7.42 1.44
CA LEU A 101 -19.28 -7.13 2.74
C LEU A 101 -20.80 -7.14 2.66
N GLU A 102 -21.39 -6.57 1.59
CA GLU A 102 -22.83 -6.62 1.35
C GLU A 102 -23.32 -8.07 1.16
N THR A 103 -22.56 -8.86 0.42
CA THR A 103 -22.81 -10.28 0.22
C THR A 103 -22.78 -11.04 1.56
N ILE A 104 -21.76 -10.81 2.39
CA ILE A 104 -21.66 -11.41 3.74
C ILE A 104 -22.84 -11.00 4.61
N ASN A 105 -23.21 -9.72 4.62
CA ASN A 105 -24.33 -9.23 5.40
C ASN A 105 -25.65 -9.91 5.00
N THR A 106 -25.88 -10.08 3.70
CA THR A 106 -27.05 -10.81 3.18
C THR A 106 -27.06 -12.26 3.63
N PHE A 107 -25.92 -12.95 3.56
CA PHE A 107 -25.81 -14.32 4.07
C PHE A 107 -26.06 -14.40 5.57
N MET A 108 -25.56 -13.44 6.36
CA MET A 108 -25.77 -13.40 7.80
C MET A 108 -27.22 -13.12 8.16
N MET A 109 -27.92 -12.22 7.45
CA MET A 109 -29.36 -12.01 7.62
C MET A 109 -30.16 -13.30 7.36
N SER A 110 -29.85 -14.03 6.28
CA SER A 110 -30.49 -15.33 6.02
C SER A 110 -30.18 -16.35 7.12
N ALA A 111 -28.93 -16.43 7.56
CA ALA A 111 -28.51 -17.33 8.63
C ALA A 111 -29.21 -17.00 9.96
N GLU A 112 -29.43 -15.71 10.25
CA GLU A 112 -30.17 -15.25 11.43
C GLU A 112 -31.62 -15.73 11.38
N ASP A 113 -32.30 -15.58 10.24
CA ASP A 113 -33.67 -16.04 10.04
C ASP A 113 -33.81 -17.56 10.14
N ASP A 114 -32.90 -18.31 9.50
CA ASP A 114 -32.84 -19.77 9.60
C ASP A 114 -32.61 -20.22 11.06
N THR A 115 -31.69 -19.55 11.77
CA THR A 115 -31.41 -19.82 13.18
C THR A 115 -32.64 -19.55 14.06
N LYS A 116 -33.40 -18.48 13.81
CA LYS A 116 -34.68 -18.20 14.50
C LYS A 116 -35.72 -19.28 14.22
N MET A 117 -35.80 -19.79 12.99
CA MET A 117 -36.70 -20.90 12.66
C MET A 117 -36.32 -22.18 13.41
N VAL A 118 -35.03 -22.52 13.46
CA VAL A 118 -34.51 -23.65 14.25
C VAL A 118 -34.81 -23.46 15.74
N ALA A 119 -34.60 -22.26 16.29
CA ALA A 119 -34.90 -21.95 17.69
C ALA A 119 -36.38 -22.22 18.03
N LYS A 120 -37.30 -21.81 17.15
CA LYS A 120 -38.74 -22.08 17.31
C LYS A 120 -39.05 -23.59 17.29
N GLN A 121 -38.41 -24.35 16.41
CA GLN A 121 -38.59 -25.79 16.34
C GLN A 121 -38.05 -26.49 17.61
N VAL A 122 -36.89 -26.08 18.09
CA VAL A 122 -36.31 -26.59 19.35
C VAL A 122 -37.23 -26.28 20.53
N ALA A 123 -37.79 -25.07 20.62
CA ALA A 123 -38.76 -24.73 21.66
C ALA A 123 -40.03 -25.61 21.61
N SER A 124 -40.54 -25.91 20.42
CA SER A 124 -41.67 -26.84 20.23
C SER A 124 -41.31 -28.26 20.69
N ASN A 125 -40.11 -28.73 20.34
CA ASN A 125 -39.62 -30.05 20.76
C ASN A 125 -39.49 -30.14 22.29
N ILE A 126 -38.97 -29.09 22.94
CA ILE A 126 -38.88 -29.02 24.41
C ILE A 126 -40.28 -29.19 25.03
N ALA A 127 -41.28 -28.41 24.58
CA ALA A 127 -42.64 -28.51 25.11
C ALA A 127 -43.27 -29.89 24.90
N LEU A 128 -42.97 -30.55 23.78
CA LEU A 128 -43.42 -31.92 23.50
C LEU A 128 -42.77 -32.91 24.47
N PHE A 129 -41.45 -32.82 24.68
CA PHE A 129 -40.74 -33.72 25.59
C PHE A 129 -41.10 -33.46 27.06
N GLU A 130 -41.35 -32.23 27.48
CA GLU A 130 -41.91 -31.92 28.81
C GLU A 130 -43.24 -32.64 29.03
N THR A 131 -44.12 -32.62 28.02
CA THR A 131 -45.41 -33.31 28.08
C THR A 131 -45.23 -34.84 28.14
N LEU A 132 -44.28 -35.40 27.39
CA LEU A 132 -44.00 -36.84 27.38
C LEU A 132 -43.38 -37.31 28.70
N VAL A 133 -42.42 -36.56 29.26
CA VAL A 133 -41.83 -36.84 30.57
C VAL A 133 -42.90 -36.83 31.66
N ALA A 134 -43.81 -35.85 31.64
CA ALA A 134 -44.89 -35.76 32.61
C ALA A 134 -45.87 -36.95 32.51
N LYS A 135 -46.20 -37.42 31.30
CA LYS A 135 -47.12 -38.54 31.08
C LYS A 135 -46.48 -39.92 31.27
N PHE A 136 -45.19 -40.05 30.98
CA PHE A 136 -44.45 -41.32 31.00
C PHE A 136 -43.16 -41.20 31.83
N PRO A 137 -43.25 -40.97 33.15
CA PRO A 137 -42.09 -40.68 34.01
C PRO A 137 -41.13 -41.88 34.18
N LYS A 138 -41.52 -43.08 33.74
CA LYS A 138 -40.69 -44.29 33.81
C LYS A 138 -39.78 -44.48 32.60
N ILE A 139 -39.87 -43.62 31.59
CA ILE A 139 -39.07 -43.71 30.36
C ILE A 139 -37.94 -42.69 30.45
N GLU A 140 -36.77 -43.14 30.90
CA GLU A 140 -35.56 -42.30 31.05
C GLU A 140 -35.12 -41.64 29.73
N GLN A 141 -35.38 -42.27 28.59
CA GLN A 141 -35.02 -41.74 27.27
C GLN A 141 -35.70 -40.40 26.97
N PHE A 142 -36.92 -40.15 27.48
CA PHE A 142 -37.60 -38.88 27.28
C PHE A 142 -36.99 -37.76 28.11
N GLN A 143 -36.54 -38.06 29.33
CA GLN A 143 -35.81 -37.08 30.14
C GLN A 143 -34.49 -36.72 29.47
N LYS A 144 -33.73 -37.72 29.00
CA LYS A 144 -32.49 -37.48 28.28
C LYS A 144 -32.70 -36.63 27.02
N ALA A 145 -33.72 -36.94 26.21
CA ALA A 145 -34.02 -36.17 25.01
C ALA A 145 -34.46 -34.72 25.35
N LEU A 146 -35.13 -34.51 26.47
CA LEU A 146 -35.48 -33.17 26.96
C LEU A 146 -34.22 -32.37 27.31
N ASP A 147 -33.31 -32.97 28.08
CA ASP A 147 -32.05 -32.33 28.49
C ASP A 147 -31.18 -32.01 27.26
N ASP A 148 -31.07 -32.93 26.30
CA ASP A 148 -30.36 -32.72 25.04
C ASP A 148 -30.98 -31.55 24.23
N ASN A 149 -32.31 -31.42 24.19
CA ASN A 149 -32.98 -30.29 23.52
C ASN A 149 -32.77 -28.96 24.26
N GLN A 150 -32.70 -28.96 25.60
CA GLN A 150 -32.37 -27.77 26.38
C GLN A 150 -30.92 -27.31 26.12
N MET A 151 -29.97 -28.25 26.02
CA MET A 151 -28.61 -27.91 25.61
C MET A 151 -28.58 -27.36 24.18
N MET A 152 -29.29 -28.00 23.26
CA MET A 152 -29.40 -27.53 21.87
C MET A 152 -29.98 -26.11 21.77
N LYS A 153 -30.96 -25.77 22.62
CA LYS A 153 -31.49 -24.40 22.70
C LYS A 153 -30.39 -23.37 23.03
N ASN A 154 -29.56 -23.65 24.03
CA ASN A 154 -28.44 -22.77 24.39
C ASN A 154 -27.45 -22.61 23.23
N HIS A 155 -27.14 -23.69 22.52
CA HIS A 155 -26.27 -23.63 21.34
C HIS A 155 -26.86 -22.77 20.22
N VAL A 156 -28.16 -22.89 19.95
CA VAL A 156 -28.85 -22.08 18.94
C VAL A 156 -28.87 -20.60 19.33
N GLU A 157 -29.10 -20.27 20.62
CA GLU A 157 -29.04 -18.90 21.12
C GLU A 157 -27.63 -18.29 20.99
N ASN A 158 -26.59 -19.08 21.26
CA ASN A 158 -25.20 -18.65 21.05
C ASN A 158 -24.88 -18.40 19.57
N ILE A 159 -25.35 -19.27 18.67
CA ILE A 159 -25.18 -19.07 17.21
C ILE A 159 -25.90 -17.78 16.79
N LEU A 160 -27.12 -17.55 17.27
CA LEU A 160 -27.87 -16.34 16.95
C LEU A 160 -27.13 -15.07 17.39
N MET A 161 -26.59 -15.08 18.62
CA MET A 161 -25.79 -13.97 19.15
C MET A 161 -24.52 -13.73 18.31
N ASN A 162 -23.79 -14.79 17.94
CA ASN A 162 -22.59 -14.67 17.11
C ASN A 162 -22.90 -14.13 15.71
N THR A 163 -24.01 -14.56 15.10
CA THR A 163 -24.47 -14.04 13.81
C THR A 163 -24.78 -12.55 13.90
N GLN A 164 -25.47 -12.12 14.94
CA GLN A 164 -25.78 -10.70 15.17
C GLN A 164 -24.52 -9.86 15.40
N MET A 165 -23.59 -10.34 16.23
CA MET A 165 -22.29 -9.69 16.39
C MET A 165 -21.52 -9.58 15.07
N THR A 166 -21.59 -10.61 14.22
CA THR A 166 -20.94 -10.58 12.90
C THR A 166 -21.58 -9.55 11.97
N GLN A 167 -22.92 -9.41 12.00
CA GLN A 167 -23.62 -8.35 11.26
C GLN A 167 -23.17 -6.95 11.72
N ASP A 168 -23.08 -6.74 13.04
CA ASP A 168 -22.62 -5.47 13.61
C ASP A 168 -21.18 -5.15 13.19
N GLU A 169 -20.27 -6.13 13.24
CA GLU A 169 -18.89 -5.96 12.77
C GLU A 169 -18.82 -5.65 11.28
N VAL A 170 -19.63 -6.31 10.45
CA VAL A 170 -19.72 -6.00 9.01
C VAL A 170 -20.16 -4.56 8.78
N MET A 171 -21.14 -4.06 9.55
CA MET A 171 -21.55 -2.65 9.49
C MET A 171 -20.42 -1.72 9.93
N MET A 172 -19.71 -2.04 11.01
CA MET A 172 -18.57 -1.25 11.48
C MET A 172 -17.44 -1.19 10.45
N ILE A 173 -17.14 -2.30 9.77
CA ILE A 173 -16.13 -2.33 8.70
C ILE A 173 -16.58 -1.46 7.52
N MET A 174 -17.85 -1.51 7.12
CA MET A 174 -18.39 -0.63 6.06
C MET A 174 -18.27 0.85 6.43
N ASP A 175 -18.41 1.21 7.70
CA ASP A 175 -18.18 2.59 8.18
C ASP A 175 -16.71 2.99 8.16
N VAL A 176 -15.81 2.11 8.61
CA VAL A 176 -14.35 2.35 8.55
C VAL A 176 -13.88 2.47 7.10
N MET A 177 -14.46 1.71 6.19
CA MET A 177 -14.14 1.76 4.77
C MET A 177 -14.43 3.12 4.14
N GLN A 178 -15.39 3.88 4.66
CA GLN A 178 -15.61 5.27 4.23
C GLN A 178 -14.39 6.16 4.54
N TYR A 179 -13.58 5.86 5.56
CA TYR A 179 -12.32 6.57 5.83
C TYR A 179 -11.22 6.27 4.79
N GLN A 180 -11.36 5.21 3.98
CA GLN A 180 -10.46 4.95 2.86
C GLN A 180 -10.58 6.03 1.79
N ASP A 181 -11.78 6.58 1.57
CA ASP A 181 -11.98 7.68 0.61
C ASP A 181 -11.18 8.93 1.01
N ILE A 182 -11.03 9.20 2.31
CA ILE A 182 -10.19 10.29 2.82
C ILE A 182 -8.71 10.07 2.44
N HIS A 183 -8.23 8.82 2.44
CA HIS A 183 -6.85 8.50 2.09
C HIS A 183 -6.60 8.72 0.59
N ARG A 184 -7.55 8.29 -0.25
CA ARG A 184 -7.56 8.58 -1.69
C ARG A 184 -7.45 10.09 -1.95
N GLN A 185 -8.32 10.90 -1.31
CA GLN A 185 -8.30 12.37 -1.45
C GLN A 185 -6.97 12.99 -1.00
N LYS A 186 -6.36 12.49 0.08
CA LYS A 186 -5.04 12.94 0.55
C LYS A 186 -3.97 12.66 -0.50
N ILE A 187 -3.97 11.48 -1.12
CA ILE A 187 -3.02 11.12 -2.20
C ILE A 187 -3.24 12.02 -3.42
N GLU A 188 -4.49 12.23 -3.86
CA GLU A 188 -4.79 13.15 -4.97
C GLU A 188 -4.28 14.58 -4.72
N ARG A 189 -4.43 15.07 -3.48
CA ARG A 189 -3.87 16.37 -3.08
C ARG A 189 -2.36 16.38 -3.19
N VAL A 190 -1.67 15.35 -2.71
CA VAL A 190 -0.20 15.23 -2.80
C VAL A 190 0.25 15.18 -4.25
N ILE A 191 -0.41 14.37 -5.09
CA ILE A 191 -0.15 14.28 -6.54
C ILE A 191 -0.26 15.67 -7.20
N ASN A 192 -1.32 16.42 -6.90
CA ASN A 192 -1.51 17.76 -7.43
C ASN A 192 -0.41 18.75 -6.99
N VAL A 193 0.00 18.70 -5.72
CA VAL A 193 1.11 19.50 -5.20
C VAL A 193 2.43 19.13 -5.90
N MET A 194 2.71 17.84 -6.08
CA MET A 194 3.92 17.36 -6.76
C MET A 194 3.95 17.78 -8.23
N ARG A 195 2.82 17.68 -8.94
CA ARG A 195 2.68 18.19 -10.32
C ARG A 195 2.91 19.70 -10.40
N ALA A 196 2.40 20.46 -9.43
CA ALA A 196 2.63 21.91 -9.35
C ALA A 196 4.09 22.26 -9.04
N LEU A 197 4.74 21.51 -8.14
CA LEU A 197 6.14 21.69 -7.78
C LEU A 197 7.06 21.45 -8.99
N SER A 198 6.81 20.39 -9.77
CA SER A 198 7.55 20.11 -11.00
C SER A 198 7.40 21.25 -12.02
N LYS A 199 6.17 21.73 -12.24
CA LYS A 199 5.92 22.88 -13.12
C LYS A 199 6.61 24.15 -12.62
N TYR A 200 6.59 24.39 -11.31
CA TYR A 200 7.27 25.53 -10.71
C TYR A 200 8.79 25.45 -10.88
N MET A 201 9.39 24.28 -10.68
CA MET A 201 10.82 24.06 -10.92
C MET A 201 11.17 24.28 -12.39
N ASN A 202 10.40 23.71 -13.31
CA ASN A 202 10.60 23.94 -14.74
C ASN A 202 10.51 25.42 -15.09
N ALA A 203 9.50 26.13 -14.57
CA ALA A 203 9.33 27.57 -14.79
C ALA A 203 10.43 28.44 -14.13
N LEU A 204 11.04 27.97 -13.04
CA LEU A 204 12.16 28.65 -12.38
C LEU A 204 13.46 28.51 -13.19
N PHE A 205 13.63 27.37 -13.87
CA PHE A 205 14.76 27.13 -14.78
C PHE A 205 14.54 27.69 -16.20
N GLU A 206 13.28 27.95 -16.59
CA GLU A 206 12.92 28.59 -17.84
C GLU A 206 13.32 30.07 -17.82
N GLY A 207 14.54 30.37 -18.25
CA GLY A 207 15.06 31.73 -18.32
C GLY A 207 14.32 32.58 -19.36
N LYS A 208 14.13 33.87 -19.07
CA LYS A 208 13.53 34.86 -20.02
C LYS A 208 14.35 35.06 -21.31
N LYS A 209 15.56 34.50 -21.40
CA LYS A 209 16.43 34.58 -22.57
C LYS A 209 16.45 33.22 -23.25
N ASP A 210 16.23 33.28 -24.56
CA ASP A 210 16.49 32.20 -25.51
C ASP A 210 17.91 31.63 -25.29
N ASP A 211 18.06 30.31 -25.29
CA ASP A 211 19.32 29.64 -24.96
C ASP A 211 20.45 30.07 -25.93
N ASP A 212 20.10 30.35 -27.19
CA ASP A 212 20.98 30.89 -28.23
C ASP A 212 21.54 32.29 -27.92
N LYS A 213 20.91 33.03 -27.00
CA LYS A 213 21.33 34.38 -26.57
C LYS A 213 22.04 34.38 -25.23
N ARG A 214 22.27 33.20 -24.65
CA ARG A 214 23.04 33.04 -23.41
C ARG A 214 24.53 33.05 -23.73
N VAL A 215 25.32 33.47 -22.75
CA VAL A 215 26.78 33.45 -22.89
C VAL A 215 27.17 31.97 -23.01
N GLY A 216 27.96 31.63 -24.03
CA GLY A 216 28.38 30.26 -24.29
C GLY A 216 28.95 29.62 -23.02
N SER A 217 28.57 28.37 -22.76
CA SER A 217 29.08 27.63 -21.61
C SER A 217 30.60 27.52 -21.72
N ALA A 218 31.31 27.77 -20.61
CA ALA A 218 32.76 27.60 -20.59
C ALA A 218 33.08 26.11 -20.71
N VAL A 219 33.69 25.71 -21.83
CA VAL A 219 34.09 24.32 -22.09
C VAL A 219 35.40 23.98 -21.35
N HIS A 220 36.22 24.98 -21.05
CA HIS A 220 37.48 24.82 -20.33
C HIS A 220 37.62 25.87 -19.22
N ILE A 221 38.24 25.47 -18.11
CA ILE A 221 38.66 26.35 -17.02
C ILE A 221 40.18 26.29 -16.82
N HIS A 222 40.76 27.30 -16.16
CA HIS A 222 42.18 27.30 -15.83
C HIS A 222 42.53 26.08 -14.95
N GLY A 223 43.42 25.23 -15.45
CA GLY A 223 43.85 24.00 -14.78
C GLY A 223 43.35 22.70 -15.41
N ASP A 224 42.49 22.76 -16.43
CA ASP A 224 42.08 21.58 -17.17
C ASP A 224 43.25 20.99 -17.97
N THR A 225 43.45 19.69 -17.83
CA THR A 225 44.48 18.93 -18.55
C THR A 225 44.03 18.40 -19.91
N SER A 226 42.71 18.42 -20.18
CA SER A 226 42.11 17.96 -21.44
C SER A 226 41.80 19.15 -22.35
N THR A 227 42.84 19.74 -22.93
CA THR A 227 42.76 20.91 -23.82
C THR A 227 43.06 20.55 -25.28
N GLU A 228 42.56 19.40 -25.75
CA GLU A 228 42.81 18.92 -27.12
C GLU A 228 42.20 19.85 -28.19
N ASP A 229 41.12 20.57 -27.87
CA ASP A 229 40.45 21.53 -28.75
C ASP A 229 40.95 22.98 -28.59
N VAL A 230 41.94 23.22 -27.70
CA VAL A 230 42.51 24.55 -27.49
C VAL A 230 43.66 24.76 -28.47
N VAL A 231 43.49 25.74 -29.36
CA VAL A 231 44.51 26.14 -30.33
C VAL A 231 45.78 26.57 -29.59
N SER A 232 46.87 25.85 -29.82
CA SER A 232 48.15 26.15 -29.17
C SER A 232 48.77 27.42 -29.76
N SER A 233 49.68 28.06 -29.03
CA SER A 233 50.39 29.25 -29.52
C SER A 233 51.19 29.00 -30.82
N GLU A 234 51.63 27.76 -31.05
CA GLU A 234 52.28 27.38 -32.31
C GLU A 234 51.28 27.30 -33.48
N ASP A 235 50.07 26.78 -33.24
CA ASP A 235 49.01 26.76 -34.25
C ASP A 235 48.55 28.18 -34.62
N ILE A 236 48.55 29.10 -33.64
CA ILE A 236 48.27 30.52 -33.86
C ILE A 236 49.36 31.17 -34.72
N GLU A 237 50.64 30.89 -34.44
CA GLU A 237 51.75 31.41 -35.26
C GLU A 237 51.75 30.83 -36.68
N ALA A 238 51.41 29.54 -36.85
CA ALA A 238 51.26 28.92 -38.16
C ALA A 238 50.11 29.55 -38.98
N LEU A 239 48.99 29.86 -38.33
CA LEU A 239 47.87 30.59 -38.95
C LEU A 239 48.27 32.01 -39.35
N ILE A 240 48.96 32.75 -38.48
CA ILE A 240 49.47 34.10 -38.77
C ILE A 240 50.45 34.07 -39.95
N ALA A 241 51.35 33.09 -40.00
CA ALA A 241 52.29 32.91 -41.10
C ALA A 241 51.59 32.56 -42.42
N SER A 242 50.49 31.80 -42.38
CA SER A 242 49.69 31.47 -43.57
C SER A 242 48.91 32.68 -44.10
N LEU A 243 48.42 33.56 -43.22
CA LEU A 243 47.67 34.77 -43.57
C LEU A 243 48.59 35.91 -44.05
N GLY A 244 49.86 35.94 -43.59
CA GLY A 244 50.88 36.89 -44.05
C GLY A 244 51.48 36.59 -45.43
N LYS A 245 51.12 35.45 -46.06
CA LYS A 245 51.53 35.09 -47.43
C LYS A 245 50.46 35.42 -48.48
N LYS A 246 49.87 36.61 -48.41
CA LYS A 246 49.02 37.16 -49.46
C LYS A 246 49.63 38.42 -50.05
#